data_AF-A0AAN4YJ23-F1
#
_entry.id   AF-A0AAN4YJ23-F1
#
_cell.length_a   1.000
_cell.length_b   1.000
_cell.length_c   1.000
_cell.angle_alpha   90.00
_cell.angle_beta   90.00
_cell.angle_gamma   90.00
#
_symmetry.space_group_name_H-M   'P 1'
#
loop_
_entity.id
_entity.type
_entity.pdbx_description
1 polymer ?
#
loop_
_entity_poly.entity_id
_entity_poly.type
_entity_poly.pdbx_seq_one_letter_code
_entity_poly.pdbx_strand_id
1 'polypeptide(L)'
;MPKALSDFEEREVKAQSARKVLQGRTIYTSARFPPGDGLPLPSDFGEARFGDQPHSEDIMPNPYRAPEVILKSNWGYKVDIWYVAMVVSKLHLYNSHPDCANAFQRHEISLVPLLLLIKRTQTAYLMIAMTDRPLWNSSMMNG
;
A
#
# COMPACT_ATOMS: atom_id res chain seq x y z
N MET A 1 -3.42 -1.90 30.98
CA MET A 1 -3.35 -1.06 29.77
C MET A 1 -1.90 -0.98 29.32
N PRO A 2 -1.58 -1.16 28.03
CA PRO A 2 -0.24 -0.86 27.49
C PRO A 2 0.21 0.55 27.91
N LYS A 3 1.47 0.70 28.36
CA LYS A 3 2.00 1.99 28.86
C LYS A 3 1.83 3.14 27.86
N ALA A 4 2.00 2.86 26.57
CA ALA A 4 1.81 3.84 25.50
C ALA A 4 0.39 4.45 25.46
N LEU A 5 -0.64 3.69 25.81
CA LEU A 5 -2.02 4.20 25.88
C LEU A 5 -2.19 5.12 27.09
N SER A 6 -1.67 4.73 28.25
CA SER A 6 -1.71 5.56 29.46
C SER A 6 -0.93 6.86 29.29
N ASP A 7 0.26 6.82 28.67
CA ASP A 7 1.06 8.02 28.38
C ASP A 7 0.37 8.94 27.37
N PHE A 8 -0.31 8.36 26.36
CA PHE A 8 -1.09 9.13 25.39
C PHE A 8 -2.30 9.81 26.05
N GLU A 9 -3.05 9.08 26.87
CA GLU A 9 -4.18 9.61 27.64
C GLU A 9 -3.73 10.75 28.57
N GLU A 10 -2.64 10.56 29.32
CA GLU A 10 -2.12 11.58 30.23
C GLU A 10 -1.67 12.85 29.47
N ARG A 11 -1.12 12.71 28.26
CA ARG A 11 -0.79 13.86 27.39
C ARG A 11 -2.04 14.61 26.94
N GLU A 12 -3.09 13.91 26.50
CA GLU A 12 -4.35 14.54 26.11
C GLU A 12 -5.05 15.24 27.29
N VAL A 13 -4.91 14.70 28.51
CA VAL A 13 -5.41 15.34 29.73
C VAL A 13 -4.61 16.61 30.06
N LYS A 14 -3.27 16.55 29.98
CA LYS A 14 -2.38 17.69 30.28
C LYS A 14 -2.47 18.80 29.22
N ALA A 15 -2.59 18.42 27.96
CA ALA A 15 -2.64 19.32 26.82
C ALA A 15 -3.72 18.83 25.84
N GLN A 16 -4.91 19.38 25.96
CA GLN A 16 -6.05 18.99 25.13
C GLN A 16 -5.75 19.24 23.66
N SER A 17 -6.01 18.24 22.83
CA SER A 17 -6.02 18.41 21.37
C SER A 17 -6.95 19.55 20.95
N ALA A 18 -6.53 20.30 19.93
CA ALA A 18 -7.33 21.37 19.36
C ALA A 18 -8.72 20.84 18.97
N ARG A 19 -9.77 21.52 19.42
CA ARG A 19 -11.15 21.06 19.25
C ARG A 19 -12.09 22.21 18.90
N LYS A 20 -13.12 21.90 18.12
CA LYS A 20 -14.20 22.82 17.77
C LYS A 20 -15.48 22.38 18.47
N VAL A 21 -15.98 23.21 19.38
CA VAL A 21 -17.25 22.97 20.09
C VAL A 21 -18.38 23.58 19.28
N LEU A 22 -19.39 22.76 18.95
CA LEU A 22 -20.62 23.16 18.26
C LEU A 22 -21.82 22.78 19.15
N GLN A 23 -23.01 23.31 18.86
CA GLN A 23 -24.22 22.86 19.57
C GLN A 23 -24.44 21.36 19.32
N GLY A 24 -24.42 20.56 20.39
CA GLY A 24 -24.67 19.13 20.36
C GLY A 24 -23.48 18.24 19.98
N ARG A 25 -22.32 18.79 19.59
CA ARG A 25 -21.12 17.97 19.34
C ARG A 25 -19.81 18.74 19.48
N THR A 26 -18.75 18.02 19.83
CA THR A 26 -17.38 18.52 19.83
C THR A 26 -16.57 17.74 18.79
N ILE A 27 -15.92 18.46 17.88
CA ILE A 27 -15.03 17.88 16.88
C ILE A 27 -13.60 18.02 17.41
N TYR A 28 -12.91 16.91 17.59
CA TYR A 28 -11.52 16.89 18.04
C TYR A 28 -10.60 16.75 16.83
N THR A 29 -9.44 17.40 16.87
CA THR A 29 -8.36 17.11 15.94
C THR A 29 -7.82 15.72 16.23
N SER A 30 -7.62 14.90 15.21
CA SER A 30 -7.02 13.57 15.36
C SER A 30 -5.59 13.70 15.88
N ALA A 31 -5.29 13.14 17.03
CA ALA A 31 -3.94 13.06 17.56
C ALA A 31 -3.23 11.82 17.05
N ARG A 32 -1.94 11.97 16.73
CA ARG A 32 -1.13 10.85 16.23
C ARG A 32 -0.77 9.94 17.40
N PHE A 33 -1.25 8.69 17.35
CA PHE A 33 -0.82 7.69 18.32
C PHE A 33 0.64 7.28 18.02
N PRO A 34 1.51 7.18 19.04
CA PRO A 34 2.88 6.73 18.82
C PRO A 34 2.85 5.31 18.21
N PRO A 35 3.68 5.02 17.19
CA PRO A 35 3.80 3.66 16.69
C PRO A 35 4.24 2.76 17.84
N GLY A 36 3.57 1.62 17.99
CA GLY A 36 3.96 0.62 18.97
C GLY A 36 5.20 -0.16 18.52
N ASP A 37 5.82 -0.85 19.47
CA ASP A 37 7.04 -1.63 19.24
C ASP A 37 6.76 -3.01 18.59
N GLY A 38 5.49 -3.27 18.26
CA GLY A 38 5.02 -4.52 17.67
C GLY A 38 5.09 -4.54 16.16
N LEU A 39 4.95 -5.74 15.57
CA LEU A 39 4.81 -5.90 14.13
C LEU A 39 3.57 -5.13 13.64
N PRO A 40 3.65 -4.46 12.47
CA PRO A 40 2.48 -3.82 11.89
C PRO A 40 1.44 -4.88 11.53
N LEU A 41 0.24 -4.76 12.11
CA LEU A 41 -0.88 -5.64 11.82
C LEU A 41 -1.90 -4.89 10.93
N PRO A 42 -2.36 -5.50 9.83
CA PRO A 42 -3.52 -5.00 9.10
C PRO A 42 -4.71 -4.92 10.06
N SER A 43 -5.28 -3.72 10.19
CA SER A 43 -6.37 -3.44 11.14
C SER A 43 -7.62 -2.87 10.47
N ASP A 44 -7.49 -2.38 9.24
CA ASP A 44 -8.61 -1.90 8.45
C ASP A 44 -8.99 -2.94 7.39
N PHE A 45 -10.15 -3.57 7.59
CA PHE A 45 -10.75 -4.54 6.67
C PHE A 45 -12.04 -4.00 6.04
N GLY A 46 -12.30 -2.68 6.12
CA GLY A 46 -13.50 -2.07 5.52
C GLY A 46 -13.59 -2.29 4.00
N GLU A 47 -12.43 -2.42 3.35
CA GLU A 47 -12.32 -2.69 1.91
C GLU A 47 -11.93 -4.15 1.57
N ALA A 48 -11.95 -5.06 2.54
CA ALA A 48 -11.65 -6.47 2.27
C ALA A 48 -12.72 -7.14 1.41
N ARG A 49 -12.32 -8.13 0.61
CA ARG A 49 -13.20 -8.92 -0.26
C ARG A 49 -12.89 -10.42 -0.14
N PHE A 50 -13.88 -11.27 -0.40
CA PHE A 50 -13.69 -12.72 -0.41
C PHE A 50 -12.96 -13.17 -1.67
N GLY A 51 -11.93 -13.99 -1.54
CA GLY A 51 -11.04 -14.36 -2.65
C GLY A 51 -11.61 -15.40 -3.64
N ASP A 52 -12.77 -15.97 -3.37
CA ASP A 52 -13.48 -16.95 -4.21
C ASP A 52 -14.35 -16.31 -5.30
N GLN A 53 -14.48 -14.98 -5.29
CA GLN A 53 -15.26 -14.22 -6.26
C GLN A 53 -14.34 -13.46 -7.23
N PRO A 54 -14.75 -13.27 -8.50
CA PRO A 54 -14.04 -12.40 -9.42
C PRO A 54 -14.25 -10.94 -9.02
N HIS A 55 -13.17 -10.16 -8.98
CA HIS A 55 -13.20 -8.73 -8.65
C HIS A 55 -12.63 -7.90 -9.78
N SER A 56 -13.22 -6.75 -10.05
CA SER A 56 -12.82 -5.81 -11.11
C SER A 56 -13.00 -4.33 -10.72
N GLU A 57 -13.39 -4.11 -9.47
CA GLU A 57 -13.68 -2.81 -8.88
C GLU A 57 -12.41 -2.01 -8.68
N ASP A 58 -12.54 -0.69 -8.55
CA ASP A 58 -11.42 0.16 -8.19
C ASP A 58 -11.07 -0.02 -6.71
N ILE A 59 -9.84 -0.45 -6.46
CA ILE A 59 -9.28 -0.66 -5.12
C ILE A 59 -7.91 0.00 -5.01
N MET A 60 -7.43 0.11 -3.77
CA MET A 60 -6.17 0.73 -3.39
C MET A 60 -6.07 2.24 -3.68
N PRO A 61 -5.40 3.00 -2.80
CA PRO A 61 -5.01 4.36 -3.11
C PRO A 61 -4.10 4.40 -4.34
N ASN A 62 -4.26 5.43 -5.18
CA ASN A 62 -3.49 5.64 -6.42
C ASN A 62 -1.99 5.31 -6.35
N PRO A 63 -1.20 5.76 -5.33
CA PRO A 63 0.24 5.49 -5.31
C PRO A 63 0.61 4.01 -5.06
N TYR A 64 -0.33 3.19 -4.58
CA TYR A 64 -0.08 1.77 -4.26
C TYR A 64 -0.84 0.83 -5.18
N ARG A 65 -1.54 1.36 -6.18
CA ARG A 65 -2.45 0.60 -7.03
C ARG A 65 -1.67 -0.41 -7.88
N ALA A 66 -2.09 -1.68 -7.82
CA ALA A 66 -1.53 -2.75 -8.63
C ALA A 66 -1.83 -2.55 -10.13
N PRO A 67 -0.95 -3.03 -11.02
CA PRO A 67 -1.10 -2.83 -12.46
C PRO A 67 -2.42 -3.39 -13.02
N GLU A 68 -2.87 -4.55 -12.56
CA GLU A 68 -4.15 -5.15 -12.96
C GLU A 68 -5.36 -4.28 -12.62
N VAL A 69 -5.30 -3.54 -11.51
CA VAL A 69 -6.36 -2.61 -11.08
C VAL A 69 -6.32 -1.33 -11.93
N ILE A 70 -5.13 -0.81 -12.25
CA ILE A 70 -4.98 0.32 -13.18
C ILE A 70 -5.55 -0.04 -14.56
N LEU A 71 -5.30 -1.27 -15.00
CA LEU A 71 -5.78 -1.81 -16.28
C LEU A 71 -7.25 -2.25 -16.26
N LYS A 72 -7.95 -2.07 -15.13
CA LYS A 72 -9.35 -2.49 -14.93
C LYS A 72 -9.59 -3.96 -15.32
N SER A 73 -8.59 -4.80 -15.08
CA SER A 73 -8.65 -6.24 -15.31
C SER A 73 -9.08 -6.95 -14.03
N ASN A 74 -9.49 -8.21 -14.15
CA ASN A 74 -9.81 -9.01 -12.98
C ASN A 74 -8.60 -9.14 -12.07
N TRP A 75 -8.82 -8.99 -10.78
CA TRP A 75 -7.80 -9.05 -9.76
C TRP A 75 -8.18 -10.02 -8.64
N GLY A 76 -7.21 -10.39 -7.82
CA GLY A 76 -7.38 -11.26 -6.65
C GLY A 76 -6.27 -10.98 -5.63
N TYR A 77 -6.05 -11.90 -4.68
CA TYR A 77 -5.14 -11.70 -3.53
C TYR A 77 -3.70 -11.22 -3.86
N LYS A 78 -3.25 -11.35 -5.12
CA LYS A 78 -1.95 -10.84 -5.57
C LYS A 78 -1.82 -9.32 -5.44
N VAL A 79 -2.94 -8.59 -5.47
CA VAL A 79 -2.96 -7.14 -5.23
C VAL A 79 -2.49 -6.79 -3.81
N ASP A 80 -2.76 -7.64 -2.83
CA ASP A 80 -2.30 -7.44 -1.45
C ASP A 80 -0.79 -7.62 -1.33
N ILE A 81 -0.22 -8.57 -2.08
CA ILE A 81 1.24 -8.77 -2.16
C ILE A 81 1.90 -7.54 -2.78
N TRP A 82 1.33 -7.00 -3.85
CA TRP A 82 1.80 -5.75 -4.47
C TRP A 82 1.76 -4.59 -3.48
N TYR A 83 0.64 -4.42 -2.78
CA TYR A 83 0.48 -3.37 -1.78
C TYR A 83 1.55 -3.45 -0.68
N VAL A 84 1.78 -4.64 -0.11
CA VAL A 84 2.81 -4.85 0.91
C VAL A 84 4.21 -4.50 0.38
N ALA A 85 4.54 -4.92 -0.85
CA ALA A 85 5.83 -4.60 -1.46
C ALA A 85 6.03 -3.07 -1.61
N MET A 86 4.99 -2.33 -1.97
CA MET A 86 5.06 -0.87 -2.08
C MET A 86 5.21 -0.20 -0.70
N VAL A 87 4.50 -0.67 0.32
CA VAL A 87 4.63 -0.15 1.70
C VAL A 87 6.04 -0.38 2.25
N VAL A 88 6.58 -1.60 2.10
CA VAL A 88 7.95 -1.94 2.54
C VAL A 88 8.98 -1.11 1.79
N SER A 89 8.81 -0.96 0.47
CA SER A 89 9.70 -0.14 -0.36
C SER A 89 9.67 1.33 0.08
N LYS A 90 8.48 1.89 0.36
CA LYS A 90 8.35 3.25 0.87
C LYS A 90 9.01 3.42 2.24
N LEU A 91 8.82 2.46 3.15
CA LEU A 91 9.44 2.48 4.47
C LEU A 91 10.97 2.43 4.36
N HIS A 92 11.50 1.56 3.51
CA HIS A 92 12.93 1.49 3.23
C HIS A 92 13.46 2.82 2.68
N LEU A 93 12.78 3.41 1.69
CA LEU A 93 13.15 4.71 1.13
C LEU A 93 13.09 5.83 2.17
N TYR A 94 12.09 5.84 3.06
CA TYR A 94 11.98 6.83 4.13
C TYR A 94 13.16 6.76 5.11
N ASN A 95 13.60 5.55 5.45
CA ASN A 95 14.72 5.34 6.37
C ASN A 95 16.09 5.63 5.72
N SER A 96 16.26 5.34 4.44
CA SER A 96 17.55 5.50 3.74
C SER A 96 17.71 6.84 3.03
N HIS A 97 16.63 7.41 2.48
CA HIS A 97 16.64 8.61 1.64
C HIS A 97 15.32 9.42 1.80
N PRO A 98 15.14 10.16 2.90
CA PRO A 98 13.87 10.82 3.24
C PRO A 98 13.39 11.83 2.18
N ASP A 99 14.31 12.49 1.47
CA ASP A 99 13.97 13.41 0.37
C ASP A 99 13.31 12.68 -0.82
N CYS A 100 13.74 11.44 -1.10
CA CYS A 100 13.16 10.61 -2.15
C CYS A 100 11.78 10.07 -1.77
N ALA A 101 11.54 9.77 -0.49
CA ALA A 101 10.25 9.27 -0.01
C ALA A 101 9.12 10.29 -0.18
N ASN A 102 9.43 11.59 -0.04
CA ASN A 102 8.46 12.67 -0.21
C ASN A 102 8.09 12.94 -1.67
N ALA A 103 8.97 12.60 -2.63
CA ALA A 103 8.69 12.74 -4.06
C ALA A 103 7.63 11.75 -4.55
N PHE A 104 7.54 10.56 -3.96
CA PHE A 104 6.54 9.54 -4.29
C PHE A 104 5.09 9.95 -3.96
N GLN A 105 4.90 10.88 -3.02
CA GLN A 105 3.58 11.30 -2.54
C GLN A 105 2.96 12.43 -3.36
N ARG A 106 3.76 13.20 -4.13
CA ARG A 106 3.25 14.35 -4.89
C ARG A 106 2.55 13.84 -6.14
N HIS A 107 1.26 14.16 -6.24
CA HIS A 107 0.24 13.78 -7.23
C HIS A 107 0.54 14.03 -8.72
N GLU A 108 1.80 14.10 -9.16
CA GLU A 108 2.12 13.94 -10.57
C GLU A 108 2.14 12.45 -10.92
N ILE A 109 0.95 11.88 -11.08
CA ILE A 109 0.77 10.63 -11.80
C ILE A 109 1.03 10.93 -13.28
N SER A 110 2.27 11.22 -13.62
CA SER A 110 2.77 10.79 -14.91
C SER A 110 2.95 9.29 -14.80
N LEU A 111 2.45 8.52 -15.76
CA LEU A 111 2.73 7.09 -15.86
C LEU A 111 4.24 6.80 -15.91
N VAL A 112 5.09 7.84 -16.03
CA VAL A 112 6.53 7.77 -16.21
C VAL A 112 7.31 7.22 -15.01
N PRO A 113 7.14 7.64 -13.73
CA PRO A 113 7.91 7.06 -12.62
C PRO A 113 7.47 5.63 -12.31
N LEU A 114 6.17 5.33 -12.45
CA LEU A 114 5.63 3.97 -12.34
C LEU A 114 6.18 3.09 -13.47
N LEU A 115 6.21 3.58 -14.71
CA LEU A 115 6.81 2.90 -15.85
C LEU A 115 8.34 2.76 -15.72
N LEU A 116 9.04 3.71 -15.09
CA LEU A 116 10.49 3.65 -14.87
C LEU A 116 10.82 2.62 -13.77
N LEU A 117 10.00 2.56 -12.71
CA LEU A 117 10.09 1.57 -11.65
C LEU A 117 9.72 0.18 -12.16
N ILE A 118 8.62 0.07 -12.92
CA ILE A 118 8.20 -1.15 -13.62
C ILE A 118 9.25 -1.56 -14.65
N LYS A 119 9.85 -0.66 -15.44
CA LYS A 119 10.92 -1.03 -16.38
C LYS A 119 12.21 -1.48 -15.69
N ARG A 120 12.51 -0.94 -14.50
CA ARG A 120 13.66 -1.39 -13.68
C ARG A 120 13.40 -2.73 -12.96
N THR A 121 12.15 -3.06 -12.64
CA THR A 121 11.77 -4.32 -11.97
C THR A 121 11.34 -5.42 -12.95
N GLN A 122 10.73 -5.07 -14.09
CA GLN A 122 10.40 -5.99 -15.18
C GLN A 122 11.62 -6.43 -15.97
N THR A 123 12.71 -5.66 -16.06
CA THR A 123 13.95 -6.25 -16.61
C THR A 123 14.46 -7.40 -15.74
N ALA A 124 14.29 -7.36 -14.42
CA ALA A 124 14.61 -8.51 -13.57
C ALA A 124 13.55 -9.62 -13.68
N TYR A 125 12.26 -9.29 -13.69
CA TYR A 125 11.16 -10.28 -13.79
C TYR A 125 11.05 -10.96 -15.16
N LEU A 126 11.26 -10.23 -16.27
CA LEU A 126 11.32 -10.81 -17.62
C LEU A 126 12.58 -11.67 -17.77
N MET A 127 13.72 -11.28 -17.19
CA MET A 127 14.92 -12.11 -17.24
C MET A 127 14.76 -13.41 -16.44
N ILE A 128 14.07 -13.37 -15.29
CA ILE A 128 13.74 -14.58 -14.49
C ILE A 128 12.67 -15.44 -15.19
N ALA A 129 11.61 -14.82 -15.75
CA ALA A 129 10.54 -15.54 -16.45
C ALA A 129 11.00 -16.11 -17.81
N MET A 130 12.05 -15.56 -18.42
CA MET A 130 12.68 -16.09 -19.64
C MET A 130 13.62 -17.26 -19.35
N THR A 131 14.20 -17.35 -18.15
CA THR A 131 15.07 -18.48 -17.75
C THR A 131 14.32 -19.73 -17.29
N ASP A 132 13.04 -19.62 -16.90
CA ASP A 132 12.21 -20.73 -16.39
C ASP A 132 11.19 -21.29 -17.40
N ARG A 133 11.47 -21.20 -18.72
CA ARG A 133 10.68 -21.91 -19.74
C ARG A 133 11.36 -23.17 -20.26
N PRO A 134 11.33 -24.29 -19.53
CA PRO A 134 11.22 -25.60 -20.14
C PRO A 134 9.79 -26.14 -19.94
N LEU A 135 9.21 -26.66 -21.03
CA LEU A 135 7.95 -27.42 -21.14
C LEU A 135 6.68 -26.59 -21.46
N TRP A 136 6.02 -26.96 -22.59
CA TRP A 136 4.92 -26.32 -23.35
C TRP A 136 5.40 -25.27 -24.40
N ASN A 137 5.59 -25.58 -25.69
CA ASN A 137 4.74 -26.36 -26.61
C ASN A 137 5.53 -27.03 -27.73
N SER A 138 5.40 -28.35 -27.88
CA SER A 138 5.64 -29.11 -29.12
C SER A 138 4.33 -29.58 -29.78
N SER A 139 3.19 -28.94 -29.52
CA SER A 139 1.89 -29.36 -30.08
C SER A 139 1.18 -28.32 -30.96
N MET A 140 1.89 -27.32 -31.51
CA MET A 140 1.31 -26.36 -32.47
C MET A 140 2.08 -26.27 -33.80
N MET A 141 2.77 -27.34 -34.20
CA MET A 141 3.48 -27.42 -35.49
C MET A 141 3.09 -28.64 -36.33
N ASN A 142 2.01 -29.35 -36.01
CA ASN A 142 1.40 -30.33 -36.93
C ASN A 142 -0.11 -30.38 -36.71
N GLY A 143 -0.86 -29.92 -37.72
CA GLY A 143 -2.32 -29.83 -37.77
C GLY A 143 -2.73 -28.85 -38.84
#